data_AF-A0A950T4F3-F1
#
_entry.id   AF-A0A950T4F3-F1
#
_cell.length_a   1.000
_cell.length_b   1.000
_cell.length_c   1.000
_cell.angle_alpha   90.00
_cell.angle_beta   90.00
_cell.angle_gamma   90.00
#
_symmetry.space_group_name_H-M   'P 1'
#
loop_
_entity.id
_entity.type
_entity.pdbx_description
1 polymer ?
#
loop_
_entity_poly.entity_id
_entity_poly.type
_entity_poly.pdbx_seq_one_letter_code
_entity_poly.pdbx_strand_id
1 'polypeptide(L)'
;MTTTKRRSEAQQETTRQPVPVTHAQRNPGMPLDMDWVSRVHINRSAVERRAATMTTRRTVKKEWQAAWLLRAITCIDLTTLAGDDTPGNVLRLCAKARQPVRQDILAALGVGALKVGAVCVYHNLVPVAVEALRGSGIPVAAVSTGFPAGQNPIEQKLGEIEASV
;
A
#
# COMPACT_ATOMS: atom_id res chain seq x y z
N MET A 1 52.38 -22.90 27.49
CA MET A 1 51.61 -23.74 26.56
C MET A 1 50.31 -24.09 27.28
N THR A 2 49.12 -23.67 26.87
CA THR A 2 48.55 -23.85 25.53
C THR A 2 47.49 -22.78 25.26
N THR A 3 47.62 -22.10 24.12
CA THR A 3 46.75 -21.05 23.62
C THR A 3 45.53 -21.67 22.94
N THR A 4 44.33 -21.56 23.51
CA THR A 4 43.10 -22.03 22.84
C THR A 4 42.56 -20.93 21.93
N LYS A 5 42.92 -21.02 20.66
CA LYS A 5 42.46 -20.19 19.54
C LYS A 5 40.95 -20.39 19.35
N ARG A 6 40.11 -19.39 19.68
CA ARG A 6 38.71 -19.37 19.25
C ARG A 6 38.70 -19.25 17.72
N ARG A 7 38.21 -20.30 17.04
CA ARG A 7 37.90 -20.24 15.60
C ARG A 7 36.70 -19.31 15.41
N SER A 8 36.88 -18.29 14.57
CA SER A 8 35.81 -17.45 14.06
C SER A 8 34.97 -18.27 13.07
N GLU A 9 33.76 -18.63 13.45
CA GLU A 9 32.78 -19.17 12.49
C GLU A 9 32.28 -18.02 11.62
N ALA A 10 32.60 -18.09 10.33
CA ALA A 10 32.09 -17.17 9.32
C ALA A 10 30.57 -17.34 9.25
N GLN A 11 29.83 -16.29 9.58
CA GLN A 11 28.39 -16.22 9.35
C GLN A 11 28.17 -16.26 7.84
N GLN A 12 27.64 -17.39 7.36
CA GLN A 12 27.19 -17.55 5.99
C GLN A 12 26.06 -16.56 5.74
N GLU A 13 26.35 -15.57 4.90
CA GLU A 13 25.40 -14.60 4.39
C GLU A 13 24.40 -15.35 3.50
N THR A 14 23.28 -15.77 4.10
CA THR A 14 22.16 -16.34 3.36
C THR A 14 21.56 -15.24 2.48
N THR A 15 21.99 -15.18 1.23
CA THR A 15 21.36 -14.42 0.16
C THR A 15 19.93 -14.93 0.01
N ARG A 16 18.98 -14.28 0.70
CA ARG A 16 17.55 -14.53 0.51
C ARG A 16 17.21 -14.10 -0.90
N GLN A 17 17.12 -15.07 -1.80
CA GLN A 17 16.58 -14.85 -3.13
C GLN A 17 15.17 -14.26 -3.01
N PRO A 18 14.83 -13.24 -3.80
CA PRO A 18 13.48 -12.69 -3.79
C PRO A 18 12.50 -13.79 -4.19
N VAL A 19 11.59 -14.13 -3.27
CA VAL A 19 10.52 -15.07 -3.54
C VAL A 19 9.68 -14.49 -4.68
N PRO A 20 9.48 -15.23 -5.79
CA PRO A 20 8.61 -14.79 -6.87
C PRO A 20 7.25 -14.46 -6.27
N VAL A 21 6.77 -13.24 -6.48
CA VAL A 21 5.41 -12.86 -6.12
C VAL A 21 4.50 -13.57 -7.13
N THR A 22 4.21 -14.85 -6.87
CA THR A 22 3.10 -15.53 -7.54
C THR A 22 1.86 -14.77 -7.11
N HIS A 23 1.27 -14.00 -8.03
CA HIS A 23 -0.08 -13.49 -7.80
C HIS A 23 -0.93 -14.69 -7.41
N ALA A 24 -1.40 -14.71 -6.16
CA ALA A 24 -2.32 -15.75 -5.69
C ALA A 24 -3.42 -15.89 -6.74
N GLN A 25 -3.88 -17.13 -6.97
CA GLN A 25 -4.93 -17.44 -7.93
C GLN A 25 -6.01 -16.36 -7.84
N ARG A 26 -6.16 -15.56 -8.90
CA ARG A 26 -7.11 -14.45 -8.91
C ARG A 26 -8.49 -15.00 -8.56
N ASN A 27 -9.30 -14.20 -7.87
CA ASN A 27 -10.69 -14.57 -7.61
C ASN A 27 -11.33 -14.97 -8.96
N PRO A 28 -11.85 -16.20 -9.11
CA PRO A 28 -12.26 -16.75 -10.42
C PRO A 28 -13.39 -15.98 -11.13
N GLY A 29 -13.93 -14.94 -10.49
CA GLY A 29 -15.07 -14.19 -10.99
C GLY A 29 -16.36 -15.02 -10.89
N MET A 30 -17.49 -14.34 -10.90
CA MET A 30 -18.80 -14.97 -11.07
C MET A 30 -19.65 -14.09 -11.99
N PRO A 31 -20.61 -14.66 -12.74
CA PRO A 31 -21.59 -13.87 -13.47
C PRO A 31 -22.30 -12.88 -12.54
N LEU A 32 -22.58 -11.68 -13.04
CA LEU A 32 -23.32 -10.67 -12.29
C LEU A 32 -24.75 -11.18 -12.00
N ASP A 33 -25.07 -11.36 -10.72
CA ASP A 33 -26.43 -11.67 -10.26
C ASP A 33 -27.11 -10.38 -9.79
N MET A 34 -27.96 -9.82 -10.65
CA MET A 34 -28.73 -8.61 -10.35
C MET A 34 -29.78 -8.82 -9.25
N ASP A 35 -30.22 -10.06 -8.99
CA ASP A 35 -31.16 -10.31 -7.91
C ASP A 35 -30.48 -10.11 -6.56
N TRP A 36 -29.18 -10.42 -6.46
CA TRP A 36 -28.39 -10.16 -5.25
C TRP A 36 -28.39 -8.67 -4.91
N VAL A 37 -28.17 -7.80 -5.90
CA VAL A 37 -28.22 -6.35 -5.74
C VAL A 37 -29.64 -5.87 -5.42
N SER A 38 -30.62 -6.33 -6.19
CA SER A 38 -32.03 -5.90 -6.09
C SER A 38 -32.68 -6.28 -4.75
N ARG A 39 -32.22 -7.35 -4.09
CA ARG A 39 -32.74 -7.79 -2.79
C ARG A 39 -32.10 -7.07 -1.59
N VAL A 40 -31.03 -6.30 -1.79
CA VAL A 40 -30.39 -5.55 -0.69
C VAL A 40 -31.33 -4.44 -0.21
N HIS A 41 -31.90 -4.63 0.97
CA HIS A 41 -32.68 -3.60 1.67
C HIS A 41 -31.83 -3.01 2.79
N ILE A 42 -31.50 -1.72 2.67
CA ILE A 42 -30.74 -1.01 3.70
C ILE A 42 -31.71 -0.35 4.68
N ASN A 43 -31.67 -0.77 5.94
CA ASN A 43 -32.37 -0.04 7.01
C ASN A 43 -31.62 1.26 7.32
N ARG A 44 -32.05 2.34 6.65
CA ARG A 44 -31.46 3.67 6.78
C ARG A 44 -31.29 4.10 8.24
N SER A 45 -32.34 4.00 9.05
CA SER A 45 -32.29 4.45 10.45
C SER A 45 -31.31 3.63 11.30
N ALA A 46 -31.17 2.33 11.04
CA ALA A 46 -30.19 1.49 11.73
C ALA A 46 -28.76 1.87 11.33
N VAL A 47 -28.51 2.13 10.04
CA VAL A 47 -27.22 2.61 9.54
C VAL A 47 -26.87 3.97 10.15
N GLU A 48 -27.78 4.93 10.12
CA GLU A 48 -27.59 6.27 10.66
C GLU A 48 -27.27 6.23 12.16
N ARG A 49 -28.04 5.46 12.96
CA ARG A 49 -27.74 5.28 14.40
C ARG A 49 -26.36 4.68 14.61
N ARG A 50 -25.99 3.64 13.85
CA ARG A 50 -24.68 2.98 14.02
C ARG A 50 -23.53 3.89 13.59
N ALA A 51 -23.68 4.61 12.50
CA ALA A 51 -22.72 5.62 12.04
C ALA A 51 -22.54 6.73 13.08
N ALA A 52 -23.63 7.23 13.67
CA ALA A 52 -23.57 8.23 14.73
C ALA A 52 -22.80 7.75 15.97
N THR A 53 -22.79 6.44 16.27
CA THR A 53 -21.94 5.91 17.36
C THR A 53 -20.45 5.91 17.05
N MET A 54 -20.05 6.01 15.78
CA MET A 54 -18.62 5.93 15.44
C MET A 54 -17.85 7.15 15.95
N THR A 55 -18.47 8.33 15.96
CA THR A 55 -17.87 9.58 16.46
C THR A 55 -17.85 9.66 18.00
N THR A 56 -18.69 8.89 18.69
CA THR A 56 -18.77 8.87 20.16
C THR A 56 -17.85 7.82 20.81
N ARG A 57 -17.23 6.94 20.01
CA ARG A 57 -16.30 5.93 20.50
C ARG A 57 -15.04 6.60 21.05
N ARG A 58 -14.58 6.11 22.20
CA ARG A 58 -13.38 6.62 22.88
C ARG A 58 -12.16 6.49 21.97
N THR A 59 -11.39 7.57 21.90
CA THR A 59 -10.09 7.59 21.23
C THR A 59 -9.15 6.55 21.87
N VAL A 60 -8.37 5.91 21.01
CA VAL A 60 -7.25 5.05 21.41
C VAL A 60 -6.24 5.88 22.21
N LYS A 61 -5.80 5.40 23.38
CA LYS A 61 -4.93 6.15 24.29
C LYS A 61 -3.51 5.59 24.34
N LYS A 62 -2.55 6.48 24.63
CA LYS A 62 -1.15 6.15 24.98
C LYS A 62 -0.47 5.24 23.94
N GLU A 63 0.14 4.14 24.36
CA GLU A 63 0.89 3.21 23.52
C GLU A 63 0.07 2.66 22.34
N TRP A 64 -1.23 2.47 22.55
CA TRP A 64 -2.13 2.01 21.51
C TRP A 64 -2.28 3.03 20.40
N GLN A 65 -2.23 4.34 20.70
CA GLN A 65 -2.31 5.37 19.67
C GLN A 65 -1.12 5.27 18.71
N ALA A 66 0.09 5.10 19.25
CA ALA A 66 1.29 4.89 18.43
C ALA A 66 1.19 3.61 17.60
N ALA A 67 0.77 2.49 18.21
CA ALA A 67 0.60 1.22 17.50
C ALA A 67 -0.40 1.32 16.34
N TRP A 68 -1.54 1.99 16.55
CA TRP A 68 -2.54 2.20 15.50
C TRP A 68 -2.07 3.12 14.39
N LEU A 69 -1.31 4.18 14.72
CA LEU A 69 -0.70 5.05 13.71
C LEU A 69 0.33 4.30 12.86
N LEU A 70 1.19 3.50 13.49
CA LEU A 70 2.16 2.67 12.78
C LEU A 70 1.46 1.64 11.89
N ARG A 71 0.37 1.02 12.38
CA ARG A 71 -0.45 0.12 11.57
C ARG A 71 -1.08 0.83 10.39
N ALA A 72 -1.62 2.04 10.60
CA ALA A 72 -2.23 2.83 9.55
C ALA A 72 -1.24 3.07 8.40
N ILE A 73 0.03 3.36 8.69
CA ILE A 73 1.06 3.56 7.65
C ILE A 73 1.20 2.33 6.74
N THR A 74 1.14 1.12 7.29
CA THR A 74 1.19 -0.13 6.48
C THR A 74 -0.02 -0.34 5.57
N CYS A 75 -1.07 0.44 5.77
CA CYS A 75 -2.30 0.42 4.98
C CYS A 75 -2.44 1.66 4.08
N ILE A 76 -1.43 2.53 4.01
CA ILE A 76 -1.47 3.73 3.17
C ILE A 76 -1.04 3.39 1.75
N ASP A 77 -1.84 3.80 0.78
CA ASP A 77 -1.41 3.98 -0.60
C ASP A 77 -0.85 5.41 -0.71
N LEU A 78 0.48 5.53 -0.66
CA LEU A 78 1.13 6.83 -0.64
C LEU A 78 1.03 7.44 -2.03
N THR A 79 0.20 8.48 -2.16
CA THR A 79 -0.32 8.94 -3.44
C THR A 79 0.28 10.28 -3.85
N THR A 80 0.61 10.44 -5.14
CA THR A 80 0.77 11.75 -5.79
C THR A 80 0.03 11.74 -7.12
N LEU A 81 -0.87 12.70 -7.30
CA LEU A 81 -1.72 12.84 -8.49
C LEU A 81 -1.83 14.32 -8.88
N ALA A 82 -0.72 15.05 -8.79
CA ALA A 82 -0.65 16.43 -9.22
C ALA A 82 -0.47 16.50 -10.74
N GLY A 83 -1.11 17.48 -11.39
CA GLY A 83 -1.03 17.65 -12.84
C GLY A 83 0.37 18.01 -13.35
N ASP A 84 1.23 18.50 -12.46
CA ASP A 84 2.63 18.87 -12.69
C ASP A 84 3.63 17.85 -12.11
N ASP A 85 3.18 16.63 -11.80
CA ASP A 85 4.08 15.62 -11.25
C ASP A 85 5.20 15.26 -12.24
N THR A 86 6.43 15.28 -11.71
CA THR A 86 7.64 14.93 -12.43
C THR A 86 8.20 13.59 -11.95
N PRO A 87 9.11 12.95 -12.72
CA PRO A 87 9.84 11.79 -12.22
C PRO A 87 10.54 12.05 -10.87
N GLY A 88 11.07 13.26 -10.64
CA GLY A 88 11.68 13.64 -9.37
C GLY A 88 10.71 13.60 -8.19
N ASN A 89 9.47 14.05 -8.39
CA ASN A 89 8.41 13.99 -7.38
C ASN A 89 8.14 12.53 -6.98
N VAL A 90 8.01 11.65 -7.97
CA VAL A 90 7.72 10.22 -7.79
C VAL A 90 8.89 9.48 -7.15
N LEU A 91 10.14 9.78 -7.52
CA LEU A 91 11.33 9.20 -6.87
C LEU A 91 11.36 9.52 -5.38
N ARG A 92 11.09 10.79 -5.00
CA ARG A 92 11.02 11.20 -3.60
C ARG A 92 9.86 10.53 -2.86
N LEU A 93 8.70 10.38 -3.52
CA LEU A 93 7.56 9.64 -2.99
C LEU A 93 7.94 8.19 -2.71
N CYS A 94 8.61 7.51 -3.64
CA CYS A 94 9.06 6.12 -3.51
C CYS A 94 10.10 5.95 -2.40
N ALA A 95 11.02 6.91 -2.23
CA ALA A 95 11.94 6.91 -1.10
C ALA A 95 11.20 7.00 0.24
N LYS A 96 10.20 7.88 0.35
CA LYS A 96 9.34 8.00 1.53
C LYS A 96 8.48 6.75 1.75
N ALA A 97 8.02 6.10 0.69
CA ALA A 97 7.27 4.85 0.76
C ALA A 97 8.10 3.71 1.38
N ARG A 98 9.40 3.65 1.05
CA ARG A 98 10.37 2.70 1.61
C ARG A 98 10.73 2.99 3.07
N GLN A 99 10.74 4.25 3.48
CA GLN A 99 11.08 4.68 4.83
C GLN A 99 10.11 5.77 5.33
N PRO A 100 8.86 5.41 5.66
CA PRO A 100 7.81 6.38 5.96
C PRO A 100 7.94 7.01 7.36
N VAL A 101 8.75 6.42 8.23
CA VAL A 101 9.03 6.91 9.58
C VAL A 101 10.54 6.92 9.78
N ARG A 102 11.05 7.96 10.48
CA ARG A 102 12.46 8.05 10.82
C ARG A 102 12.87 6.89 11.75
N GLN A 103 14.10 6.41 11.55
CA GLN A 103 14.62 5.23 12.26
C GLN A 103 14.74 5.44 13.78
N ASP A 104 15.06 6.65 14.23
CA ASP A 104 15.17 6.99 15.65
C ASP A 104 13.81 6.88 16.37
N ILE A 105 12.73 7.29 15.71
CA ILE A 105 11.37 7.14 16.23
C ILE A 105 10.98 5.66 16.34
N LEU A 106 11.32 4.86 15.32
CA LEU A 106 11.03 3.42 15.33
C LEU A 106 11.79 2.69 16.44
N ALA A 107 13.07 3.02 16.62
CA ALA A 107 13.89 2.50 17.69
C ALA A 107 13.31 2.87 19.08
N ALA A 108 12.90 4.12 19.26
CA ALA A 108 12.28 4.58 20.51
C ALA A 108 10.94 3.88 20.81
N LEU A 109 10.21 3.43 19.78
CA LEU A 109 8.97 2.68 19.91
C LEU A 109 9.17 1.16 19.98
N GLY A 110 10.39 0.65 19.81
CA GLY A 110 10.70 -0.78 19.79
C GLY A 110 10.12 -1.52 18.57
N VAL A 111 9.99 -0.82 17.44
CA VAL A 111 9.37 -1.34 16.22
C VAL A 111 10.43 -1.49 15.11
N GLY A 112 10.36 -2.58 14.35
CA GLY A 112 11.24 -2.80 13.21
C GLY A 112 10.95 -1.86 12.03
N ALA A 113 11.67 -2.08 10.92
CA ALA A 113 11.41 -1.34 9.69
C ALA A 113 9.97 -1.54 9.21
N LEU A 114 9.33 -0.46 8.75
CA LEU A 114 8.03 -0.51 8.09
C LEU A 114 8.09 0.14 6.71
N LYS A 115 7.11 -0.22 5.88
CA LYS A 115 6.85 0.37 4.58
C LYS A 115 5.35 0.66 4.46
N VAL A 116 5.01 1.50 3.49
CA VAL A 116 3.61 1.78 3.13
C VAL A 116 2.95 0.56 2.46
N GLY A 117 1.62 0.63 2.31
CA GLY A 117 0.84 -0.40 1.63
C GLY A 117 1.10 -0.43 0.12
N ALA A 118 1.08 0.73 -0.54
CA ALA A 118 1.40 0.90 -1.96
C ALA A 118 1.90 2.32 -2.27
N VAL A 119 2.30 2.56 -3.51
CA VAL A 119 2.45 3.90 -4.09
C VAL A 119 1.45 4.07 -5.23
N CYS A 120 0.70 5.17 -5.23
CA CYS A 120 -0.28 5.49 -6.26
C CYS A 120 0.14 6.73 -7.06
N VAL A 121 0.18 6.61 -8.39
CA VAL A 121 0.63 7.65 -9.33
C VAL A 121 -0.26 7.70 -10.58
N TYR A 122 -0.07 8.70 -11.44
CA TYR A 122 -0.65 8.68 -12.79
C TYR A 122 0.03 7.62 -13.67
N HIS A 123 -0.73 7.11 -14.66
CA HIS A 123 -0.30 6.02 -15.56
C HIS A 123 1.06 6.28 -16.22
N ASN A 124 1.33 7.51 -16.67
CA ASN A 124 2.57 7.90 -17.33
C ASN A 124 3.81 7.81 -16.42
N LEU A 125 3.61 7.79 -15.10
CA LEU A 125 4.66 7.74 -14.09
C LEU A 125 4.82 6.34 -13.46
N VAL A 126 3.98 5.37 -13.85
CA VAL A 126 4.09 3.98 -13.40
C VAL A 126 5.48 3.39 -13.67
N PRO A 127 6.09 3.54 -14.87
CA PRO A 127 7.43 2.98 -15.12
C PRO A 127 8.50 3.53 -14.16
N VAL A 128 8.40 4.82 -13.81
CA VAL A 128 9.32 5.46 -12.86
C VAL A 128 9.14 4.89 -11.46
N ALA A 129 7.89 4.74 -10.99
CA ALA A 129 7.59 4.20 -9.68
C ALA A 129 8.00 2.72 -9.55
N VAL A 130 7.73 1.91 -10.57
CA VAL A 130 8.09 0.48 -10.61
C VAL A 130 9.60 0.31 -10.51
N GLU A 131 10.37 1.09 -11.28
CA GLU A 131 11.83 1.03 -11.21
C GLU A 131 12.34 1.46 -9.84
N ALA A 132 11.86 2.59 -9.32
CA ALA A 132 12.25 3.11 -8.01
C ALA A 132 11.92 2.17 -6.84
N LEU A 133 10.88 1.35 -6.98
CA LEU A 133 10.41 0.40 -5.96
C LEU A 133 10.86 -1.04 -6.21
N ARG A 134 11.67 -1.29 -7.24
CA ARG A 134 12.23 -2.62 -7.52
C ARG A 134 12.91 -3.20 -6.27
N GLY A 135 12.57 -4.46 -5.95
CA GLY A 135 13.09 -5.17 -4.78
C GLY A 135 12.55 -4.71 -3.40
N SER A 136 11.70 -3.69 -3.31
CA SER A 136 11.10 -3.26 -2.03
C SER A 136 9.91 -4.13 -1.57
N GLY A 137 9.26 -4.80 -2.53
CA GLY A 137 7.96 -5.43 -2.33
C GLY A 137 6.84 -4.45 -1.97
N ILE A 138 6.97 -3.17 -2.33
CA ILE A 138 5.87 -2.18 -2.30
C ILE A 138 5.19 -2.22 -3.67
N PRO A 139 3.89 -2.52 -3.75
CA PRO A 139 3.15 -2.49 -5.01
C PRO A 139 2.97 -1.06 -5.51
N VAL A 140 2.89 -0.93 -6.85
CA VAL A 140 2.53 0.32 -7.54
C VAL A 140 1.09 0.21 -8.00
N ALA A 141 0.32 1.25 -7.72
CA ALA A 141 -1.04 1.45 -8.20
C ALA A 141 -1.07 2.66 -9.14
N ALA A 142 -2.04 2.67 -10.05
CA ALA A 142 -2.31 3.78 -10.93
C ALA A 142 -3.79 4.14 -10.91
N VAL A 143 -4.09 5.43 -11.02
CA VAL A 143 -5.45 5.87 -11.39
C VAL A 143 -5.63 5.78 -12.90
N SER A 144 -6.85 5.45 -13.30
CA SER A 144 -7.24 5.20 -14.69
C SER A 144 -8.75 5.49 -14.84
N THR A 145 -9.34 5.14 -15.97
CA THR A 145 -10.79 5.20 -16.25
C THR A 145 -11.39 6.61 -16.28
N GLY A 146 -10.63 7.58 -16.78
CA GLY A 146 -11.03 8.98 -16.91
C GLY A 146 -10.88 9.77 -15.62
N PHE A 147 -10.01 9.33 -14.71
CA PHE A 147 -9.76 10.03 -13.45
C PHE A 147 -9.41 11.51 -13.70
N PRO A 148 -9.99 12.46 -12.95
CA PRO A 148 -10.88 12.26 -11.80
C PRO A 148 -12.38 12.17 -12.16
N ALA A 149 -12.80 12.64 -13.35
CA ALA A 149 -14.21 12.85 -13.67
C ALA A 149 -14.96 11.57 -14.09
N GLY A 150 -14.27 10.63 -14.71
CA GLY A 150 -14.80 9.33 -15.11
C GLY A 150 -15.91 9.38 -16.17
N GLN A 151 -16.04 10.48 -16.93
CA GLN A 151 -17.12 10.68 -17.91
C GLN A 151 -16.80 10.12 -19.31
N ASN A 152 -15.70 9.37 -19.44
CA ASN A 152 -15.24 8.80 -20.70
C ASN A 152 -16.08 7.55 -21.09
N PRO A 153 -16.26 7.26 -22.39
CA PRO A 153 -16.80 5.99 -22.89
C PRO A 153 -16.05 4.77 -22.34
N ILE A 154 -16.74 3.63 -22.28
CA ILE A 154 -16.20 2.40 -21.68
C ILE A 154 -14.93 1.92 -22.41
N GLU A 155 -14.88 2.07 -23.73
CA GLU A 155 -13.73 1.67 -24.54
C GLU A 155 -12.47 2.45 -24.16
N GLN A 156 -12.61 3.76 -23.91
CA GLN A 156 -11.50 4.60 -23.47
C GLN A 156 -11.04 4.24 -22.06
N LYS A 157 -11.99 3.94 -21.16
CA LYS A 157 -11.66 3.50 -19.80
C LYS A 157 -10.86 2.20 -19.80
N LEU A 158 -11.22 1.25 -20.66
CA LEU A 158 -10.49 0.00 -20.83
C LEU A 158 -9.09 0.25 -21.41
N GLY A 159 -8.98 1.10 -22.44
CA GLY A 159 -7.69 1.49 -23.01
C GLY A 159 -6.75 2.15 -22.00
N GLU A 160 -7.27 3.01 -21.12
CA GLU A 160 -6.47 3.59 -20.03
C GLU A 160 -5.99 2.54 -19.01
N ILE A 161 -6.77 1.47 -18.75
CA ILE A 161 -6.36 0.37 -17.88
C ILE A 161 -5.24 -0.42 -18.54
N GLU A 162 -5.40 -0.77 -19.81
CA GLU A 162 -4.40 -1.49 -20.61
C GLU A 162 -3.08 -0.72 -20.71
N ALA A 163 -3.14 0.60 -20.88
CA ALA A 163 -1.95 1.46 -20.91
C ALA A 163 -1.22 1.56 -19.55
N SER A 164 -1.85 1.10 -18.46
CA SER A 164 -1.30 1.17 -17.10
C SER A 164 -0.63 -0.13 -16.63
N VAL A 165 -0.69 -1.22 -17.40
CA VAL A 165 -0.21 -2.58 -17.02
C VAL A 165 0.90 -3.11 -17.90
#